data_AF-A0A5A7SGS6-F1
#
_entry.id   AF-A0A5A7SGS6-F1
#
_cell.length_a   1.000
_cell.length_b   1.000
_cell.length_c   1.000
_cell.angle_alpha   90.00
_cell.angle_beta   90.00
_cell.angle_gamma   90.00
#
_symmetry.space_group_name_H-M   'P 1'
#
loop_
_entity.id
_entity.type
_entity.pdbx_description
1 polymer ?
#
loop_
_entity_poly.entity_id
_entity_poly.type
_entity_poly.pdbx_seq_one_letter_code
_entity_poly.pdbx_strand_id
1 'polypeptide(L)'
;MDRFVLDRRTLLRSSLLIPVAGALAACGSDASPTLARNRPRLTHGISSGDPRPDGALVWARSDTPAKMIVETSATESFTNPRRIEGPMLTPDSDGTGRIRVTGLESGQTVHYRVTLEGDDGATSEPATGIFRTAPTAADGVRFVWSGDVVGQGWGINESIGGMAIFGAMADRMPNFFIHSGDAIYADNPVPATQQQNDGGTYRSVTAAAKDHVAQDLGSFRGSYAYNLTDTNYLRFNSQVPQLIQWDDHEVLNNWFPGESLAGQNRKGYTETDVNKLAAMANQAWREWQPVQPGEAVDGRVYRKVSYGPLLDVFILDMRSYKDPNPQAWAESDDAGILGAAQTQWLIDGLKSSTATWKVVANDLPISIVVPDANTNPPSGPPSMEAVAQGDNGRPLGREIAFSRILSGTRDVRNVVFLTADVHYTAAISYHPDRAGFADFAPFWEFVSGPLNAGSFPQSPLDGTFGAQYEFVHAPDKPNASPAEGFQHFGEVEIDKDSRALTVNLRDAKGASLYSKTLTV
;
A
#
# COMPACT_ATOMS: atom_id res chain seq x y z
N MET A 1 -37.22 -7.35 59.75
CA MET A 1 -36.01 -8.00 60.30
C MET A 1 -36.16 -9.50 60.10
N ASP A 2 -35.40 -10.01 59.14
CA ASP A 2 -34.80 -11.33 59.02
C ASP A 2 -35.49 -12.63 59.49
N ARG A 3 -35.52 -13.53 58.48
CA ARG A 3 -35.16 -14.96 58.47
C ARG A 3 -36.26 -16.02 58.47
N PHE A 4 -36.35 -16.61 57.27
CA PHE A 4 -36.77 -17.95 56.85
C PHE A 4 -36.66 -19.08 57.88
N VAL A 5 -37.63 -20.00 57.81
CA VAL A 5 -37.40 -21.46 57.90
C VAL A 5 -38.31 -22.17 56.88
N LEU A 6 -37.71 -23.03 56.05
CA LEU A 6 -38.35 -24.04 55.20
C LEU A 6 -38.21 -25.41 55.90
N ASP A 7 -39.25 -26.25 55.86
CA ASP A 7 -39.06 -27.71 55.86
C ASP A 7 -40.19 -28.45 55.11
N ARG A 8 -39.84 -29.67 54.69
CA ARG A 8 -40.25 -30.54 53.57
C ARG A 8 -41.58 -31.29 53.75
N ARG A 9 -42.24 -31.64 52.62
CA ARG A 9 -42.44 -33.04 52.14
C ARG A 9 -43.46 -33.17 50.98
N THR A 10 -42.99 -33.78 49.89
CA THR A 10 -43.61 -34.94 49.20
C THR A 10 -44.82 -34.74 48.27
N LEU A 11 -44.52 -34.85 46.96
CA LEU A 11 -45.20 -35.61 45.88
C LEU A 11 -46.73 -35.44 45.67
N LEU A 12 -47.13 -35.08 44.44
CA LEU A 12 -47.89 -35.93 43.50
C LEU A 12 -48.30 -35.20 42.19
N ARG A 13 -48.12 -35.93 41.08
CA ARG A 13 -48.99 -36.04 39.88
C ARG A 13 -49.09 -34.90 38.85
N SER A 14 -48.31 -35.08 37.78
CA SER A 14 -48.75 -35.42 36.41
C SER A 14 -49.92 -34.63 35.76
N SER A 15 -49.50 -33.84 34.75
CA SER A 15 -49.92 -33.83 33.34
C SER A 15 -51.33 -33.37 32.90
N LEU A 16 -51.26 -32.37 31.99
CA LEU A 16 -52.08 -32.12 30.80
C LEU A 16 -53.55 -31.78 31.01
N LEU A 17 -53.95 -30.54 30.65
CA LEU A 17 -55.18 -30.24 29.93
C LEU A 17 -55.10 -28.84 29.28
N ILE A 18 -55.68 -28.79 28.08
CA ILE A 18 -55.72 -27.74 27.05
C ILE A 18 -56.47 -26.48 27.53
N PRO A 19 -56.20 -25.29 26.95
CA PRO A 19 -57.32 -24.47 26.53
C PRO A 19 -57.19 -23.95 25.09
N VAL A 20 -58.24 -24.22 24.31
CA VAL A 20 -58.57 -23.53 23.06
C VAL A 20 -59.36 -22.26 23.43
N ALA A 21 -58.87 -21.15 22.90
CA ALA A 21 -59.53 -19.90 22.54
C ALA A 21 -60.55 -19.25 23.51
N GLY A 22 -60.16 -18.08 24.03
CA GLY A 22 -61.05 -16.99 24.39
C GLY A 22 -60.41 -15.68 23.94
N ALA A 23 -60.91 -15.09 22.85
CA ALA A 23 -60.47 -13.82 22.35
C ALA A 23 -60.94 -12.69 23.27
N LEU A 24 -60.00 -11.96 23.86
CA LEU A 24 -60.22 -10.60 24.37
C LEU A 24 -59.05 -9.74 23.90
N ALA A 25 -59.39 -8.76 23.09
CA ALA A 25 -58.50 -7.76 22.54
C ALA A 25 -57.77 -7.00 23.66
N ALA A 26 -56.45 -7.01 23.60
CA ALA A 26 -55.61 -5.98 24.20
C ALA A 26 -54.86 -5.30 23.05
N CYS A 27 -55.41 -4.17 22.60
CA CYS A 27 -54.68 -3.19 21.82
C CYS A 27 -53.52 -2.66 22.67
N GLY A 28 -52.31 -2.68 22.11
CA GLY A 28 -51.13 -2.15 22.79
C GLY A 28 -49.84 -2.79 22.30
N SER A 29 -49.58 -2.73 21.00
CA SER A 29 -48.19 -2.66 20.55
C SER A 29 -47.95 -1.22 20.14
N ASP A 30 -47.27 -0.47 21.01
CA ASP A 30 -46.49 0.69 20.61
C ASP A 30 -45.34 0.16 19.73
N ALA A 31 -45.68 -0.28 18.52
CA ALA A 31 -44.73 -0.25 17.43
C ALA A 31 -44.60 1.23 17.06
N SER A 32 -43.77 1.95 17.80
CA SER A 32 -43.15 3.14 17.24
C SER A 32 -42.56 2.71 15.91
N PRO A 33 -43.00 3.23 14.76
CA PRO A 33 -42.28 3.01 13.53
C PRO A 33 -40.93 3.67 13.79
N THR A 34 -39.90 2.90 14.08
CA THR A 34 -38.54 3.34 13.84
C THR A 34 -38.52 3.63 12.35
N LEU A 35 -38.68 4.91 12.00
CA LEU A 35 -38.25 5.44 10.73
C LEU A 35 -36.78 5.06 10.65
N ALA A 36 -36.49 3.90 10.03
CA ALA A 36 -35.18 3.60 9.55
C ALA A 36 -34.91 4.67 8.49
N ARG A 37 -34.34 5.80 8.93
CA ARG A 37 -33.75 6.75 7.99
C ARG A 37 -32.66 5.94 7.30
N ASN A 38 -32.86 5.66 6.02
CA ASN A 38 -31.84 5.11 5.16
C ASN A 38 -30.75 6.16 4.99
N ARG A 39 -29.93 6.34 6.04
CA ARG A 39 -28.78 7.23 6.03
C ARG A 39 -27.63 6.58 5.28
N PRO A 40 -26.82 7.36 4.53
CA PRO A 40 -25.61 6.83 3.91
C PRO A 40 -24.65 6.29 4.97
N ARG A 41 -23.77 5.37 4.57
CA ARG A 41 -22.77 4.76 5.44
C ARG A 41 -21.37 4.84 4.83
N LEU A 42 -20.41 5.21 5.68
CA LEU A 42 -19.01 4.98 5.41
C LEU A 42 -18.74 3.48 5.55
N THR A 43 -18.36 2.84 4.44
CA THR A 43 -18.29 1.36 4.38
C THR A 43 -16.88 0.80 4.54
N HIS A 44 -15.86 1.56 4.15
CA HIS A 44 -14.46 1.09 4.08
C HIS A 44 -13.51 2.05 4.79
N GLY A 45 -14.00 2.67 5.87
CA GLY A 45 -13.26 3.68 6.63
C GLY A 45 -12.98 4.95 5.82
N ILE A 46 -11.89 5.60 6.22
CA ILE A 46 -11.37 6.85 5.65
C ILE A 46 -9.86 6.74 5.58
N SER A 47 -9.26 7.48 4.65
CA SER A 47 -7.81 7.55 4.54
C SER A 47 -7.35 8.96 4.21
N SER A 48 -6.06 9.21 4.42
CA SER A 48 -5.40 10.43 3.99
C SER A 48 -4.16 10.13 3.18
N GLY A 49 -3.76 11.07 2.31
CA GLY A 49 -2.62 10.89 1.41
C GLY A 49 -2.01 12.20 0.95
N ASP A 50 -0.81 12.11 0.37
CA ASP A 50 -0.04 13.25 -0.13
C ASP A 50 -0.04 14.46 0.84
N PRO A 51 0.48 14.31 2.08
CA PRO A 51 0.54 15.43 3.02
C PRO A 51 1.42 16.56 2.47
N ARG A 52 0.93 17.79 2.64
CA ARG A 52 1.55 19.05 2.19
C ARG A 52 1.67 20.03 3.36
N PRO A 53 2.40 21.13 3.20
CA PRO A 53 2.50 22.15 4.24
C PRO A 53 1.18 22.75 4.70
N ASP A 54 0.14 22.71 3.87
CA ASP A 54 -1.13 23.33 4.15
C ASP A 54 -2.30 22.34 4.19
N GLY A 55 -2.05 21.03 4.16
CA GLY A 55 -3.11 20.03 4.27
C GLY A 55 -2.74 18.66 3.70
N ALA A 56 -3.74 17.90 3.27
CA ALA A 56 -3.62 16.54 2.75
C ALA A 56 -4.84 16.18 1.90
N LEU A 57 -4.75 15.09 1.13
CA LEU A 57 -5.93 14.44 0.57
C LEU A 57 -6.68 13.70 1.68
N VAL A 58 -8.00 13.71 1.60
CA VAL A 58 -8.89 12.86 2.40
C VAL A 58 -9.75 12.06 1.45
N TRP A 59 -9.84 10.75 1.68
CA TRP A 59 -10.62 9.80 0.88
C TRP A 59 -11.69 9.12 1.74
N ALA A 60 -12.81 8.79 1.12
CA ALA A 60 -13.88 8.01 1.73
C ALA A 60 -14.70 7.24 0.67
N ARG A 61 -15.49 6.27 1.12
CA ARG A 61 -16.47 5.55 0.31
C ARG A 61 -17.85 5.47 0.96
N SER A 62 -18.88 5.83 0.20
CA SER A 62 -20.30 5.70 0.55
C SER A 62 -20.93 4.45 -0.08
N ASP A 63 -21.94 3.88 0.57
CA ASP A 63 -22.79 2.81 0.02
C ASP A 63 -23.90 3.33 -0.91
N THR A 64 -24.35 4.57 -0.69
CA THR A 64 -25.36 5.26 -1.51
C THR A 64 -24.85 6.61 -1.99
N PRO A 65 -25.48 7.25 -2.99
CA PRO A 65 -25.12 8.62 -3.37
C PRO A 65 -25.17 9.57 -2.17
N ALA A 66 -24.05 10.22 -1.87
CA ALA A 66 -23.96 11.12 -0.73
C ALA A 66 -22.85 12.16 -0.91
N LYS A 67 -23.07 13.36 -0.39
CA LYS A 67 -22.08 14.43 -0.33
C LYS A 67 -21.06 14.12 0.76
N MET A 68 -19.78 14.11 0.40
CA MET A 68 -18.69 13.98 1.38
C MET A 68 -18.49 15.31 2.12
N ILE A 69 -18.53 15.30 3.44
CA ILE A 69 -18.22 16.46 4.29
C ILE A 69 -16.98 16.14 5.11
N VAL A 70 -15.97 17.02 5.06
CA VAL A 70 -14.74 16.89 5.86
C VAL A 70 -14.68 18.04 6.86
N GLU A 71 -14.43 17.70 8.12
CA GLU A 71 -14.15 18.66 9.18
C GLU A 71 -12.72 18.47 9.67
N THR A 72 -12.01 19.57 9.91
CA THR A 72 -10.65 19.54 10.49
C THR A 72 -10.58 20.35 11.78
N SER A 73 -9.76 19.92 12.72
CA SER A 73 -9.53 20.58 14.01
C SER A 73 -8.12 20.33 14.52
N ALA A 74 -7.63 21.23 15.37
CA ALA A 74 -6.38 21.05 16.11
C ALA A 74 -6.50 20.03 17.25
N THR A 75 -7.72 19.60 17.61
CA THR A 75 -7.98 18.70 18.75
C THR A 75 -9.04 17.66 18.42
N GLU A 76 -9.01 16.53 19.11
CA GLU A 76 -9.99 15.43 18.95
C GLU A 76 -11.42 15.79 19.37
N SER A 77 -11.63 16.88 20.13
CA SER A 77 -12.97 17.33 20.51
C SER A 77 -13.72 18.01 19.38
N PHE A 78 -13.05 18.35 18.27
CA PHE A 78 -13.59 19.15 17.17
C PHE A 78 -14.26 20.44 17.65
N THR A 79 -13.66 21.15 18.62
CA THR A 79 -14.12 22.50 18.98
C THR A 79 -13.81 23.46 17.82
N ASN A 80 -14.82 24.17 17.32
CA ASN A 80 -14.75 25.08 16.17
C ASN A 80 -14.07 24.45 14.93
N PRO A 81 -14.61 23.33 14.42
CA PRO A 81 -13.98 22.65 13.30
C PRO A 81 -14.13 23.47 12.02
N ARG A 82 -13.13 23.40 11.15
CA ARG A 82 -13.25 23.92 9.79
C ARG A 82 -13.94 22.89 8.92
N ARG A 83 -15.18 23.19 8.51
CA ARG A 83 -15.97 22.37 7.58
C ARG A 83 -15.59 22.66 6.12
N ILE A 84 -15.46 21.60 5.34
CA ILE A 84 -15.10 21.59 3.92
C ILE A 84 -16.07 20.66 3.20
N GLU A 85 -16.68 21.16 2.14
CA GLU A 85 -17.58 20.35 1.30
C GLU A 85 -16.81 19.65 0.19
N GLY A 86 -16.89 18.34 0.20
CA GLY A 86 -16.30 17.44 -0.79
C GLY A 86 -17.16 17.23 -2.03
N PRO A 87 -16.72 16.30 -2.90
CA PRO A 87 -17.51 15.89 -4.05
C PRO A 87 -18.76 15.10 -3.64
N MET A 88 -19.67 14.93 -4.60
CA MET A 88 -20.71 13.91 -4.51
C MET A 88 -20.09 12.55 -4.79
N LEU A 89 -20.29 11.59 -3.89
CA LEU A 89 -19.87 10.21 -4.05
C LEU A 89 -20.97 9.47 -4.82
N THR A 90 -20.65 8.94 -6.01
CA THR A 90 -21.65 8.33 -6.91
C THR A 90 -21.24 6.93 -7.34
N PRO A 91 -22.19 6.09 -7.82
CA PRO A 91 -21.87 4.75 -8.35
C PRO A 91 -20.84 4.75 -9.49
N ASP A 92 -20.69 5.84 -10.24
CA ASP A 92 -19.72 5.94 -11.35
C ASP A 92 -18.28 5.71 -10.87
N SER A 93 -17.98 6.17 -9.65
CA SER A 93 -16.69 6.00 -8.96
C SER A 93 -16.75 4.92 -7.87
N ASP A 94 -17.73 4.01 -7.94
CA ASP A 94 -18.00 2.99 -6.92
C ASP A 94 -18.23 3.59 -5.51
N GLY A 95 -18.88 4.75 -5.47
CA GLY A 95 -19.15 5.47 -4.23
C GLY A 95 -17.90 6.03 -3.55
N THR A 96 -16.72 5.97 -4.20
CA THR A 96 -15.47 6.52 -3.66
C THR A 96 -15.32 8.00 -4.01
N GLY A 97 -14.53 8.72 -3.22
CA GLY A 97 -14.18 10.08 -3.55
C GLY A 97 -13.19 10.67 -2.58
N ARG A 98 -12.64 11.80 -3.01
CA ARG A 98 -11.47 12.40 -2.39
C ARG A 98 -11.53 13.91 -2.54
N ILE A 99 -10.98 14.61 -1.56
CA ILE A 99 -10.82 16.06 -1.56
C ILE A 99 -9.46 16.45 -1.01
N ARG A 100 -8.81 17.42 -1.65
CA ARG A 100 -7.63 18.08 -1.12
C ARG A 100 -8.06 19.13 -0.11
N VAL A 101 -7.74 18.90 1.16
CA VAL A 101 -7.83 19.90 2.22
C VAL A 101 -6.61 20.82 2.11
N THR A 102 -6.83 22.13 2.17
CA THR A 102 -5.78 23.18 2.05
C THR A 102 -5.95 24.27 3.10
N GLY A 103 -4.95 25.14 3.27
CA GLY A 103 -4.99 26.29 4.17
C GLY A 103 -4.95 25.94 5.66
N LEU A 104 -4.35 24.80 6.01
CA LEU A 104 -3.99 24.43 7.39
C LEU A 104 -2.59 24.95 7.74
N GLU A 105 -2.27 24.97 9.04
CA GLU A 105 -0.93 25.32 9.49
C GLU A 105 0.07 24.19 9.22
N SER A 106 1.31 24.54 8.87
CA SER A 106 2.37 23.58 8.57
C SER A 106 2.97 22.94 9.82
N GLY A 107 3.36 21.66 9.72
CA GLY A 107 4.02 20.94 10.81
C GLY A 107 3.13 20.66 12.01
N GLN A 108 1.80 20.64 11.82
CA GLN A 108 0.84 20.43 12.89
C GLN A 108 0.11 19.09 12.75
N THR A 109 -0.23 18.48 13.89
CA THR A 109 -1.18 17.37 13.92
C THR A 109 -2.58 17.92 13.68
N VAL A 110 -3.30 17.30 12.75
CA VAL A 110 -4.66 17.65 12.36
C VAL A 110 -5.55 16.47 12.66
N HIS A 111 -6.59 16.70 13.46
CA HIS A 111 -7.70 15.77 13.59
C HIS A 111 -8.70 16.03 12.47
N TYR A 112 -9.13 15.00 11.75
CA TYR A 112 -10.13 15.13 10.71
C TYR A 112 -11.30 14.16 10.93
N ARG A 113 -12.48 14.59 10.49
CA ARG A 113 -13.73 13.83 10.58
C ARG A 113 -14.42 13.86 9.24
N VAL A 114 -14.90 12.70 8.79
CA VAL A 114 -15.70 12.59 7.57
C VAL A 114 -17.11 12.16 7.94
N THR A 115 -18.08 12.86 7.37
CA THR A 115 -19.51 12.52 7.43
C THR A 115 -20.05 12.53 6.01
N LEU A 116 -21.01 11.66 5.73
CA LEU A 116 -21.75 11.64 4.48
C LEU A 116 -23.11 12.29 4.69
N GLU A 117 -23.53 13.14 3.76
CA GLU A 117 -24.82 13.81 3.77
C GLU A 117 -25.63 13.35 2.55
N GLY A 118 -26.74 12.65 2.77
CA GLY A 118 -27.66 12.22 1.72
C GLY A 118 -28.53 13.38 1.20
N ASP A 119 -29.19 13.18 0.06
CA ASP A 119 -30.04 14.21 -0.57
C ASP A 119 -31.20 14.69 0.31
N ASP A 120 -31.64 13.87 1.27
CA ASP A 120 -32.68 14.18 2.25
C ASP A 120 -32.14 14.87 3.52
N GLY A 121 -30.83 15.15 3.56
CA GLY A 121 -30.12 15.71 4.70
C GLY A 121 -29.78 14.70 5.80
N ALA A 122 -30.06 13.39 5.60
CA ALA A 122 -29.64 12.37 6.55
C ALA A 122 -28.11 12.21 6.55
N THR A 123 -27.52 12.17 7.73
CA THR A 123 -26.07 12.06 7.90
C THR A 123 -25.62 10.68 8.38
N SER A 124 -24.47 10.22 7.89
CA SER A 124 -23.82 9.00 8.40
C SER A 124 -23.33 9.18 9.84
N GLU A 125 -22.97 8.08 10.48
CA GLU A 125 -22.01 8.18 11.61
C GLU A 125 -20.69 8.76 11.09
N PRO A 126 -19.99 9.58 11.90
CA PRO A 126 -18.71 10.13 11.51
C PRO A 126 -17.60 9.08 11.63
N ALA A 127 -16.66 9.09 10.68
CA ALA A 127 -15.35 8.45 10.86
C ALA A 127 -14.31 9.51 11.21
N THR A 128 -13.37 9.19 12.10
CA THR A 128 -12.33 10.13 12.55
C THR A 128 -10.94 9.56 12.29
N GLY A 129 -10.00 10.47 12.03
CA GLY A 129 -8.62 10.15 11.77
C GLY A 129 -7.70 11.30 12.14
N ILE A 130 -6.40 11.09 11.96
CA ILE A 130 -5.37 12.10 12.16
C ILE A 130 -4.38 12.09 11.01
N PHE A 131 -3.77 13.25 10.76
CA PHE A 131 -2.56 13.35 9.93
C PHE A 131 -1.67 14.49 10.43
N ARG A 132 -0.43 14.56 9.96
CA ARG A 132 0.47 15.71 10.19
C ARG A 132 0.72 16.44 8.87
N THR A 133 0.49 17.76 8.84
CA THR A 133 0.90 18.57 7.68
C THR A 133 2.42 18.59 7.57
N ALA A 134 2.95 18.64 6.35
CA ALA A 134 4.39 18.72 6.16
C ALA A 134 4.95 20.00 6.80
N PRO A 135 6.10 19.98 7.46
CA PRO A 135 6.68 21.17 8.03
C PRO A 135 7.28 22.05 6.92
N THR A 136 7.31 23.36 7.13
CA THR A 136 8.06 24.31 6.28
C THR A 136 9.46 24.60 6.83
N ALA A 137 9.66 24.40 8.13
CA ALA A 137 10.94 24.49 8.83
C ALA A 137 11.53 23.10 9.08
N ALA A 138 12.79 23.02 9.52
CA ALA A 138 13.39 21.76 9.93
C ALA A 138 12.68 21.22 11.17
N ASP A 139 12.18 19.99 11.05
CA ASP A 139 11.53 19.24 12.13
C ASP A 139 11.85 17.76 11.94
N GLY A 140 11.81 16.98 13.03
CA GLY A 140 12.12 15.55 12.96
C GLY A 140 11.15 14.84 12.02
N VAL A 141 11.68 13.99 11.14
CA VAL A 141 10.85 13.23 10.20
C VAL A 141 10.92 11.76 10.58
N ARG A 142 9.77 11.11 10.76
CA ARG A 142 9.65 9.67 10.87
C ARG A 142 8.68 9.18 9.82
N PHE A 143 9.04 8.20 9.01
CA PHE A 143 8.11 7.56 8.09
C PHE A 143 8.39 6.07 7.99
N VAL A 144 7.40 5.31 7.52
CA VAL A 144 7.54 3.88 7.24
C VAL A 144 7.36 3.61 5.75
N TRP A 145 7.89 2.48 5.25
CA TRP A 145 7.67 2.05 3.86
C TRP A 145 7.59 0.53 3.74
N SER A 146 6.83 0.04 2.77
CA SER A 146 6.70 -1.38 2.40
C SER A 146 5.80 -1.55 1.17
N GLY A 147 5.61 -2.78 0.69
CA GLY A 147 4.61 -3.19 -0.31
C GLY A 147 3.96 -4.54 0.01
N ASP A 148 3.30 -5.13 -0.99
CA ASP A 148 2.89 -6.54 -1.02
C ASP A 148 1.75 -6.91 -0.05
N VAL A 149 0.52 -6.46 -0.34
CA VAL A 149 -0.66 -6.61 0.53
C VAL A 149 -1.63 -7.67 0.00
N VAL A 150 -1.71 -8.82 0.70
CA VAL A 150 -2.63 -9.94 0.41
C VAL A 150 -2.32 -10.62 -0.92
N GLY A 151 -1.19 -11.32 -0.98
CA GLY A 151 -0.68 -12.01 -2.17
C GLY A 151 -0.42 -13.51 -1.99
N GLN A 152 -0.20 -14.20 -3.12
CA GLN A 152 0.12 -15.64 -3.22
C GLN A 152 -0.85 -16.58 -2.48
N GLY A 153 -2.12 -16.15 -2.39
CA GLY A 153 -3.20 -16.89 -1.76
C GLY A 153 -3.35 -16.67 -0.25
N TRP A 154 -2.49 -15.84 0.36
CA TRP A 154 -2.58 -15.54 1.78
C TRP A 154 -3.53 -14.36 2.05
N GLY A 155 -4.67 -14.68 2.64
CA GLY A 155 -5.70 -13.71 3.01
C GLY A 155 -5.50 -13.06 4.38
N ILE A 156 -6.50 -12.26 4.75
CA ILE A 156 -6.69 -11.79 6.13
C ILE A 156 -6.99 -13.00 7.02
N ASN A 157 -6.26 -13.15 8.12
CA ASN A 157 -6.45 -14.25 9.07
C ASN A 157 -6.80 -13.72 10.47
N GLU A 158 -8.09 -13.68 10.80
CA GLU A 158 -8.58 -13.15 12.08
C GLU A 158 -8.04 -13.93 13.30
N SER A 159 -7.72 -15.21 13.14
CA SER A 159 -7.22 -16.04 14.26
C SER A 159 -5.83 -15.66 14.74
N ILE A 160 -5.05 -14.95 13.91
CA ILE A 160 -3.73 -14.40 14.26
C ILE A 160 -3.77 -12.87 14.41
N GLY A 161 -4.97 -12.27 14.47
CA GLY A 161 -5.16 -10.84 14.65
C GLY A 161 -5.36 -10.04 13.35
N GLY A 162 -5.66 -10.69 12.23
CA GLY A 162 -5.82 -10.04 10.93
C GLY A 162 -4.47 -9.65 10.33
N MET A 163 -4.42 -8.53 9.61
CA MET A 163 -3.18 -7.95 9.08
C MET A 163 -2.45 -7.11 10.14
N ALA A 164 -2.01 -7.77 11.22
CA ALA A 164 -1.49 -7.13 12.43
C ALA A 164 -0.28 -6.19 12.20
N ILE A 165 0.48 -6.38 11.10
CA ILE A 165 1.62 -5.53 10.74
C ILE A 165 1.21 -4.05 10.57
N PHE A 166 0.00 -3.77 10.07
CA PHE A 166 -0.50 -2.40 9.93
C PHE A 166 -0.73 -1.75 11.30
N GLY A 167 -1.12 -2.54 12.29
CA GLY A 167 -1.20 -2.10 13.69
C GLY A 167 0.19 -1.75 14.23
N ALA A 168 1.19 -2.62 13.99
CA ALA A 168 2.57 -2.38 14.40
C ALA A 168 3.17 -1.13 13.73
N MET A 169 2.88 -0.89 12.45
CA MET A 169 3.28 0.34 11.74
C MET A 169 2.59 1.58 12.31
N ALA A 170 1.28 1.53 12.58
CA ALA A 170 0.55 2.65 13.18
C ALA A 170 1.11 3.02 14.57
N ASP A 171 1.49 2.02 15.38
CA ASP A 171 2.09 2.22 16.71
C ASP A 171 3.45 2.95 16.66
N ARG A 172 4.09 3.03 15.48
CA ARG A 172 5.31 3.84 15.28
C ARG A 172 5.03 5.33 15.20
N MET A 173 3.76 5.72 15.03
CA MET A 173 3.31 7.10 14.81
C MET A 173 4.11 7.80 13.69
N PRO A 174 4.22 7.20 12.50
CA PRO A 174 4.94 7.82 11.39
C PRO A 174 4.19 9.06 10.89
N ASN A 175 4.93 10.03 10.36
CA ASN A 175 4.38 11.20 9.70
C ASN A 175 3.63 10.85 8.40
N PHE A 176 4.11 9.81 7.71
CA PHE A 176 3.48 9.24 6.52
C PHE A 176 4.03 7.83 6.26
N PHE A 177 3.41 7.14 5.31
CA PHE A 177 3.81 5.84 4.77
C PHE A 177 4.10 5.95 3.28
N ILE A 178 5.18 5.32 2.80
CA ILE A 178 5.41 5.11 1.37
C ILE A 178 4.94 3.69 1.03
N HIS A 179 3.92 3.59 0.18
CA HIS A 179 3.46 2.30 -0.34
C HIS A 179 4.12 2.07 -1.70
N SER A 180 5.07 1.14 -1.76
CA SER A 180 5.87 0.86 -2.96
C SER A 180 5.16 -0.07 -3.97
N GLY A 181 3.83 0.03 -4.06
CA GLY A 181 3.01 -0.82 -4.91
C GLY A 181 2.58 -2.14 -4.27
N ASP A 182 1.88 -2.96 -5.07
CA ASP A 182 1.19 -4.18 -4.62
C ASP A 182 0.22 -3.94 -3.46
N ALA A 183 -0.52 -2.83 -3.52
CA ALA A 183 -1.57 -2.52 -2.57
C ALA A 183 -2.75 -3.51 -2.60
N ILE A 184 -2.82 -4.29 -3.68
CA ILE A 184 -3.65 -5.48 -3.86
C ILE A 184 -2.90 -6.52 -4.69
N TYR A 185 -3.31 -7.78 -4.57
CA TYR A 185 -3.08 -8.78 -5.61
C TYR A 185 -4.36 -9.05 -6.38
N ALA A 186 -4.50 -8.43 -7.55
CA ALA A 186 -5.66 -8.59 -8.42
C ALA A 186 -5.67 -9.95 -9.13
N ASP A 187 -4.52 -10.60 -9.24
CA ASP A 187 -4.27 -11.82 -10.01
C ASP A 187 -4.05 -13.07 -9.14
N ASN A 188 -4.23 -12.95 -7.82
CA ASN A 188 -4.10 -14.07 -6.90
C ASN A 188 -5.41 -14.31 -6.14
N PRO A 189 -6.15 -15.39 -6.45
CA PRO A 189 -7.27 -15.82 -5.64
C PRO A 189 -6.82 -16.16 -4.21
N VAL A 190 -7.69 -15.91 -3.23
CA VAL A 190 -7.47 -16.20 -1.81
C VAL A 190 -8.34 -17.37 -1.39
N PRO A 191 -7.80 -18.61 -1.31
CA PRO A 191 -8.56 -19.75 -0.81
C PRO A 191 -8.86 -19.61 0.69
N ALA A 192 -9.97 -20.20 1.13
CA ALA A 192 -10.34 -20.22 2.55
C ALA A 192 -9.29 -20.91 3.45
N THR A 193 -8.54 -21.85 2.89
CA THR A 193 -7.43 -22.54 3.57
C THR A 193 -6.27 -22.79 2.63
N GLN A 194 -5.05 -22.66 3.14
CA GLN A 194 -3.81 -22.99 2.43
C GLN A 194 -2.82 -23.66 3.39
N GLN A 195 -2.05 -24.61 2.89
CA GLN A 195 -1.04 -25.31 3.68
C GLN A 195 0.23 -24.47 3.80
N GLN A 196 0.76 -24.36 5.00
CA GLN A 196 1.99 -23.63 5.32
C GLN A 196 3.24 -24.50 5.15
N ASN A 197 4.42 -23.88 5.10
CA ASN A 197 5.69 -24.59 4.97
C ASN A 197 6.04 -25.41 6.23
N ASP A 198 5.54 -25.01 7.39
CA ASP A 198 5.60 -25.76 8.66
C ASP A 198 4.61 -26.94 8.76
N GLY A 199 3.77 -27.15 7.73
CA GLY A 199 2.75 -28.20 7.69
C GLY A 199 1.42 -27.80 8.34
N GLY A 200 1.34 -26.62 8.95
CA GLY A 200 0.11 -26.03 9.47
C GLY A 200 -0.88 -25.61 8.37
N THR A 201 -2.05 -25.16 8.79
CA THR A 201 -3.10 -24.66 7.89
C THR A 201 -3.40 -23.21 8.22
N TYR A 202 -3.16 -22.33 7.25
CA TYR A 202 -3.60 -20.95 7.30
C TYR A 202 -5.07 -20.86 6.94
N ARG A 203 -5.81 -19.94 7.57
CA ARG A 203 -7.23 -19.73 7.32
C ARG A 203 -7.47 -18.28 6.96
N SER A 204 -8.03 -18.07 5.78
CA SER A 204 -8.29 -16.74 5.23
C SER A 204 -9.76 -16.40 5.35
N VAL A 205 -10.06 -15.14 5.65
CA VAL A 205 -11.33 -14.52 5.26
C VAL A 205 -11.37 -14.49 3.74
N THR A 206 -12.50 -14.86 3.14
CA THR A 206 -12.66 -14.86 1.68
C THR A 206 -13.65 -13.78 1.25
N ALA A 207 -13.61 -13.44 -0.05
CA ALA A 207 -14.60 -12.56 -0.68
C ALA A 207 -14.73 -12.95 -2.15
N ALA A 208 -15.90 -12.66 -2.75
CA ALA A 208 -16.17 -13.02 -4.15
C ALA A 208 -15.10 -12.47 -5.13
N ALA A 209 -14.64 -11.23 -4.92
CA ALA A 209 -13.59 -10.62 -5.72
C ALA A 209 -12.20 -11.28 -5.57
N LYS A 210 -12.04 -12.19 -4.61
CA LYS A 210 -10.83 -12.99 -4.37
C LYS A 210 -11.04 -14.47 -4.71
N ASP A 211 -12.14 -14.86 -5.34
CA ASP A 211 -12.35 -16.24 -5.80
C ASP A 211 -11.67 -16.52 -7.16
N HIS A 212 -11.26 -15.47 -7.86
CA HIS A 212 -10.69 -15.54 -9.21
C HIS A 212 -9.73 -14.38 -9.47
N VAL A 213 -8.99 -14.45 -10.58
CA VAL A 213 -8.18 -13.32 -11.08
C VAL A 213 -9.10 -12.20 -11.59
N ALA A 214 -8.75 -10.95 -11.34
CA ALA A 214 -9.50 -9.79 -11.76
C ALA A 214 -9.34 -9.55 -13.27
N GLN A 215 -10.48 -9.42 -13.95
CA GLN A 215 -10.54 -9.20 -15.40
C GLN A 215 -11.57 -8.15 -15.80
N ASP A 216 -12.26 -7.59 -14.82
CA ASP A 216 -13.22 -6.51 -14.99
C ASP A 216 -13.03 -5.50 -13.85
N LEU A 217 -13.55 -4.28 -14.06
CA LEU A 217 -13.42 -3.18 -13.12
C LEU A 217 -13.99 -3.51 -11.72
N GLY A 218 -15.08 -4.29 -11.64
CA GLY A 218 -15.69 -4.67 -10.36
C GLY A 218 -14.77 -5.57 -9.53
N SER A 219 -14.06 -6.48 -10.19
CA SER A 219 -13.09 -7.39 -9.57
C SER A 219 -11.85 -6.66 -9.07
N PHE A 220 -11.34 -5.69 -9.85
CA PHE A 220 -10.25 -4.81 -9.40
C PHE A 220 -10.66 -3.97 -8.18
N ARG A 221 -11.82 -3.29 -8.24
CA ARG A 221 -12.39 -2.54 -7.11
C ARG A 221 -12.60 -3.42 -5.87
N GLY A 222 -13.13 -4.62 -6.07
CA GLY A 222 -13.38 -5.60 -5.01
C GLY A 222 -12.11 -6.09 -4.33
N SER A 223 -10.97 -6.13 -5.03
CA SER A 223 -9.69 -6.45 -4.42
C SER A 223 -9.21 -5.39 -3.41
N TYR A 224 -9.44 -4.10 -3.69
CA TYR A 224 -9.17 -3.03 -2.72
C TYR A 224 -10.15 -3.08 -1.55
N ALA A 225 -11.44 -3.28 -1.86
CA ALA A 225 -12.50 -3.40 -0.87
C ALA A 225 -12.21 -4.51 0.16
N TYR A 226 -11.70 -5.66 -0.31
CA TYR A 226 -11.34 -6.80 0.54
C TYR A 226 -10.31 -6.41 1.61
N ASN A 227 -9.23 -5.73 1.22
CA ASN A 227 -8.18 -5.33 2.17
C ASN A 227 -8.76 -4.41 3.27
N LEU A 228 -9.68 -3.51 2.91
CA LEU A 228 -10.36 -2.58 3.82
C LEU A 228 -11.44 -3.23 4.71
N THR A 229 -11.55 -4.56 4.73
CA THR A 229 -12.32 -5.30 5.73
C THR A 229 -11.51 -5.61 7.00
N ASP A 230 -10.17 -5.50 6.94
CA ASP A 230 -9.30 -5.72 8.08
C ASP A 230 -9.28 -4.51 9.04
N THR A 231 -9.38 -4.78 10.34
CA THR A 231 -9.45 -3.72 11.36
C THR A 231 -8.12 -2.99 11.54
N ASN A 232 -6.97 -3.67 11.42
CA ASN A 232 -5.66 -3.02 11.54
C ASN A 232 -5.40 -2.12 10.34
N TYR A 233 -5.79 -2.55 9.14
CA TYR A 233 -5.62 -1.73 7.94
C TYR A 233 -6.52 -0.50 7.94
N LEU A 234 -7.78 -0.64 8.39
CA LEU A 234 -8.67 0.51 8.61
C LEU A 234 -8.12 1.50 9.65
N ARG A 235 -7.55 0.99 10.76
CA ARG A 235 -6.90 1.83 11.78
C ARG A 235 -5.69 2.56 11.21
N PHE A 236 -4.83 1.86 10.48
CA PHE A 236 -3.63 2.45 9.88
C PHE A 236 -4.00 3.55 8.89
N ASN A 237 -4.95 3.27 7.99
CA ASN A 237 -5.38 4.22 6.96
C ASN A 237 -5.98 5.52 7.54
N SER A 238 -6.64 5.46 8.69
CA SER A 238 -7.19 6.65 9.35
C SER A 238 -6.16 7.48 10.11
N GLN A 239 -4.94 6.97 10.34
CA GLN A 239 -3.93 7.61 11.19
C GLN A 239 -2.63 7.96 10.45
N VAL A 240 -2.34 7.27 9.35
CA VAL A 240 -1.07 7.40 8.63
C VAL A 240 -1.33 7.86 7.20
N PRO A 241 -0.96 9.10 6.84
CA PRO A 241 -1.04 9.59 5.47
C PRO A 241 -0.17 8.75 4.54
N GLN A 242 -0.66 8.50 3.34
CA GLN A 242 0.04 7.63 2.39
C GLN A 242 0.59 8.39 1.17
N LEU A 243 1.81 8.02 0.79
CA LEU A 243 2.47 8.34 -0.47
C LEU A 243 2.48 7.08 -1.31
N ILE A 244 1.51 6.96 -2.20
CA ILE A 244 1.22 5.69 -2.87
C ILE A 244 1.78 5.66 -4.28
N GLN A 245 2.36 4.50 -4.60
CA GLN A 245 2.74 4.02 -5.91
C GLN A 245 1.88 2.82 -6.32
N TRP A 246 2.09 2.34 -7.54
CA TRP A 246 1.56 1.07 -7.99
C TRP A 246 2.72 0.22 -8.50
N ASP A 247 2.55 -1.09 -8.47
CA ASP A 247 3.44 -2.04 -9.07
C ASP A 247 2.65 -2.97 -10.01
N ASP A 248 3.08 -4.21 -10.20
CA ASP A 248 2.47 -5.11 -11.17
C ASP A 248 1.16 -5.72 -10.68
N HIS A 249 1.05 -6.09 -9.40
CA HIS A 249 -0.10 -6.86 -8.92
C HIS A 249 -1.39 -6.04 -8.73
N GLU A 250 -1.33 -4.71 -8.88
CA GLU A 250 -2.52 -3.91 -9.19
C GLU A 250 -3.20 -4.37 -10.50
N VAL A 251 -2.46 -4.95 -11.44
CA VAL A 251 -2.92 -5.47 -12.73
C VAL A 251 -2.79 -6.99 -12.78
N LEU A 252 -1.55 -7.49 -12.88
CA LEU A 252 -1.15 -8.90 -12.89
C LEU A 252 0.38 -9.02 -12.85
N ASN A 253 0.89 -10.11 -12.25
CA ASN A 253 2.31 -10.38 -12.07
C ASN A 253 3.16 -10.15 -13.34
N ASN A 254 4.23 -9.38 -13.21
CA ASN A 254 5.27 -9.06 -14.17
C ASN A 254 4.83 -8.31 -15.44
N TRP A 255 3.66 -7.67 -15.41
CA TRP A 255 3.12 -7.10 -16.65
C TRP A 255 3.95 -5.94 -17.20
N PHE A 256 3.88 -5.76 -18.52
CA PHE A 256 4.41 -4.59 -19.23
C PHE A 256 3.45 -4.09 -20.32
N PRO A 257 3.51 -2.79 -20.67
CA PRO A 257 2.71 -2.22 -21.76
C PRO A 257 2.84 -2.99 -23.08
N GLY A 258 1.70 -3.37 -23.66
CA GLY A 258 1.64 -4.14 -24.91
C GLY A 258 1.81 -5.65 -24.77
N GLU A 259 1.96 -6.19 -23.55
CA GLU A 259 1.97 -7.63 -23.32
C GLU A 259 0.66 -8.30 -23.80
N SER A 260 0.79 -9.52 -24.33
CA SER A 260 -0.35 -10.43 -24.51
C SER A 260 -0.13 -11.71 -23.71
N LEU A 261 -1.16 -12.12 -22.96
CA LEU A 261 -1.14 -13.36 -22.18
C LEU A 261 -1.35 -14.62 -23.06
N ALA A 262 -1.61 -14.45 -24.35
CA ALA A 262 -1.86 -15.55 -25.27
C ALA A 262 -0.64 -16.49 -25.35
N GLY A 263 -0.85 -17.77 -25.06
CA GLY A 263 0.21 -18.78 -25.07
C GLY A 263 1.10 -18.81 -23.83
N GLN A 264 0.91 -17.91 -22.85
CA GLN A 264 1.69 -17.89 -21.61
C GLN A 264 1.16 -18.84 -20.52
N ASN A 265 0.05 -19.55 -20.75
CA ASN A 265 -0.59 -20.45 -19.77
C ASN A 265 -0.97 -19.77 -18.43
N ARG A 266 -1.30 -18.48 -18.46
CA ARG A 266 -1.78 -17.71 -17.29
C ARG A 266 -3.16 -18.22 -16.86
N LYS A 267 -3.21 -19.00 -15.78
CA LYS A 267 -4.45 -19.65 -15.31
C LYS A 267 -5.50 -18.63 -14.90
N GLY A 268 -6.76 -18.90 -15.24
CA GLY A 268 -7.91 -18.07 -14.87
C GLY A 268 -8.20 -16.90 -15.82
N TYR A 269 -7.24 -16.52 -16.67
CA TYR A 269 -7.42 -15.43 -17.62
C TYR A 269 -8.16 -15.88 -18.89
N THR A 270 -9.08 -15.03 -19.32
CA THR A 270 -9.86 -15.09 -20.56
C THR A 270 -9.64 -13.83 -21.40
N GLU A 271 -9.49 -12.66 -20.76
CA GLU A 271 -8.91 -11.48 -21.40
C GLU A 271 -7.38 -11.68 -21.50
N THR A 272 -6.83 -11.40 -22.68
CA THR A 272 -5.41 -11.61 -23.00
C THR A 272 -4.69 -10.33 -23.39
N ASP A 273 -5.41 -9.23 -23.60
CA ASP A 273 -4.87 -7.90 -23.83
C ASP A 273 -4.61 -7.20 -22.49
N VAL A 274 -3.34 -7.16 -22.10
CA VAL A 274 -2.91 -6.60 -20.82
C VAL A 274 -3.18 -5.10 -20.74
N ASN A 275 -3.19 -4.36 -21.85
CA ASN A 275 -3.48 -2.93 -21.83
C ASN A 275 -4.91 -2.65 -21.36
N LYS A 276 -5.88 -3.53 -21.67
CA LYS A 276 -7.25 -3.40 -21.17
C LYS A 276 -7.33 -3.68 -19.68
N LEU A 277 -6.64 -4.72 -19.21
CA LEU A 277 -6.56 -5.04 -17.78
C LEU A 277 -5.94 -3.86 -17.01
N ALA A 278 -4.80 -3.34 -17.50
CA ALA A 278 -4.12 -2.20 -16.93
C ALA A 278 -5.00 -0.93 -16.91
N ALA A 279 -5.81 -0.69 -17.94
CA ALA A 279 -6.73 0.46 -17.95
C ALA A 279 -7.80 0.36 -16.85
N MET A 280 -8.40 -0.82 -16.65
CA MET A 280 -9.39 -1.04 -15.60
C MET A 280 -8.77 -1.02 -14.20
N ALA A 281 -7.61 -1.65 -14.04
CA ALA A 281 -6.83 -1.62 -12.82
C ALA A 281 -6.42 -0.19 -12.44
N ASN A 282 -5.96 0.62 -13.40
CA ASN A 282 -5.60 2.00 -13.16
C ASN A 282 -6.81 2.84 -12.73
N GLN A 283 -7.99 2.59 -13.31
CA GLN A 283 -9.22 3.24 -12.83
C GLN A 283 -9.53 2.85 -11.38
N ALA A 284 -9.50 1.57 -11.04
CA ALA A 284 -9.74 1.10 -9.68
C ALA A 284 -8.70 1.66 -8.68
N TRP A 285 -7.41 1.63 -9.02
CA TRP A 285 -6.34 2.21 -8.20
C TRP A 285 -6.58 3.70 -7.93
N ARG A 286 -6.92 4.47 -8.98
CA ARG A 286 -7.27 5.88 -8.82
C ARG A 286 -8.45 6.05 -7.87
N GLU A 287 -9.51 5.27 -8.02
CA GLU A 287 -10.73 5.39 -7.22
C GLU A 287 -10.52 5.00 -5.75
N TRP A 288 -9.77 3.93 -5.48
CA TRP A 288 -9.68 3.29 -4.17
C TRP A 288 -8.45 3.71 -3.34
N GLN A 289 -7.59 4.57 -3.87
CA GLN A 289 -6.43 5.10 -3.16
C GLN A 289 -6.53 6.63 -2.93
N PRO A 290 -5.96 7.17 -1.82
CA PRO A 290 -5.90 8.60 -1.54
C PRO A 290 -4.84 9.32 -2.39
N VAL A 291 -4.87 9.12 -3.71
CA VAL A 291 -4.00 9.77 -4.69
C VAL A 291 -4.72 10.91 -5.41
N GLN A 292 -4.00 11.81 -6.08
CA GLN A 292 -4.62 12.85 -6.93
C GLN A 292 -3.84 12.90 -8.24
N PRO A 293 -4.27 12.18 -9.30
CA PRO A 293 -3.49 12.05 -10.52
C PRO A 293 -3.13 13.40 -11.17
N GLY A 294 -3.99 14.42 -11.05
CA GLY A 294 -3.70 15.78 -11.54
C GLY A 294 -2.51 16.49 -10.85
N GLU A 295 -1.97 15.92 -9.77
CA GLU A 295 -0.75 16.40 -9.10
C GLU A 295 0.50 15.59 -9.46
N ALA A 296 0.34 14.47 -10.18
CA ALA A 296 1.47 13.80 -10.83
C ALA A 296 1.93 14.61 -12.04
N VAL A 297 3.21 14.49 -12.39
CA VAL A 297 3.84 15.30 -13.45
C VAL A 297 3.14 15.09 -14.80
N ASP A 298 2.65 13.89 -15.05
CA ASP A 298 2.06 13.41 -16.29
C ASP A 298 0.58 13.02 -16.16
N GLY A 299 -0.03 13.22 -15.00
CA GLY A 299 -1.40 12.75 -14.74
C GLY A 299 -1.52 11.26 -14.35
N ARG A 300 -0.41 10.59 -14.04
CA ARG A 300 -0.34 9.17 -13.63
C ARG A 300 0.12 9.04 -12.18
N VAL A 301 1.40 8.71 -11.94
CA VAL A 301 1.90 8.32 -10.61
C VAL A 301 3.07 9.18 -10.14
N TYR A 302 4.10 9.34 -10.98
CA TYR A 302 5.38 9.91 -10.52
C TYR A 302 5.27 11.40 -10.18
N ARG A 303 5.83 11.76 -9.02
CA ARG A 303 5.74 13.10 -8.41
C ARG A 303 6.79 13.30 -7.34
N LYS A 304 6.96 14.54 -6.91
CA LYS A 304 7.80 14.91 -5.77
C LYS A 304 6.95 15.39 -4.59
N VAL A 305 7.27 14.91 -3.39
CA VAL A 305 6.72 15.43 -2.14
C VAL A 305 7.85 15.94 -1.26
N SER A 306 7.80 17.23 -0.92
CA SER A 306 8.75 17.87 -0.02
C SER A 306 8.22 17.84 1.41
N TYR A 307 9.06 17.45 2.36
CA TYR A 307 8.77 17.40 3.79
C TYR A 307 9.79 18.28 4.54
N GLY A 308 9.53 19.59 4.51
CA GLY A 308 10.45 20.60 5.01
C GLY A 308 11.80 20.63 4.28
N PRO A 309 12.83 21.24 4.90
CA PRO A 309 14.18 21.28 4.34
C PRO A 309 14.96 19.97 4.52
N LEU A 310 14.40 18.98 5.24
CA LEU A 310 15.12 17.73 5.55
C LEU A 310 14.93 16.67 4.47
N LEU A 311 13.77 16.60 3.83
CA LEU A 311 13.43 15.47 2.96
C LEU A 311 12.69 15.91 1.70
N ASP A 312 13.18 15.46 0.55
CA ASP A 312 12.39 15.31 -0.66
C ASP A 312 12.17 13.82 -0.95
N VAL A 313 10.93 13.41 -1.21
CA VAL A 313 10.56 12.07 -1.67
C VAL A 313 10.22 12.14 -3.16
N PHE A 314 10.96 11.41 -3.98
CA PHE A 314 10.74 11.21 -5.40
C PHE A 314 10.03 9.87 -5.60
N ILE A 315 8.77 9.94 -5.99
CA ILE A 315 7.91 8.79 -6.22
C ILE A 315 7.98 8.48 -7.72
N LEU A 316 8.34 7.25 -8.09
CA LEU A 316 8.48 6.81 -9.48
C LEU A 316 7.23 6.07 -9.99
N ASP A 317 7.18 5.89 -11.30
CA ASP A 317 6.27 5.01 -12.04
C ASP A 317 7.11 4.09 -12.93
N MET A 318 7.39 2.87 -12.45
CA MET A 318 8.22 1.88 -13.14
C MET A 318 7.39 0.88 -13.97
N ARG A 319 6.08 1.14 -14.13
CA ARG A 319 5.12 0.27 -14.84
C ARG A 319 4.61 0.87 -16.13
N SER A 320 4.14 2.11 -16.07
CA SER A 320 3.51 2.82 -17.20
C SER A 320 4.36 2.90 -18.47
N TYR A 321 5.67 2.84 -18.29
CA TYR A 321 6.68 3.15 -19.31
C TYR A 321 7.56 1.96 -19.65
N LYS A 322 7.44 0.88 -18.88
CA LYS A 322 8.35 -0.25 -18.88
C LYS A 322 8.43 -0.88 -20.26
N ASP A 323 9.66 -1.17 -20.67
CA ASP A 323 9.91 -1.97 -21.86
C ASP A 323 9.51 -3.45 -21.66
N PRO A 324 9.33 -4.21 -22.75
CA PRO A 324 9.02 -5.62 -22.64
C PRO A 324 10.09 -6.42 -21.87
N ASN A 325 9.67 -7.26 -20.94
CA ASN A 325 10.55 -8.15 -20.16
C ASN A 325 11.55 -8.97 -21.00
N PRO A 326 11.20 -9.46 -22.22
CA PRO A 326 12.14 -10.19 -23.08
C PRO A 326 13.28 -9.35 -23.65
N GLN A 327 13.26 -8.03 -23.50
CA GLN A 327 14.30 -7.11 -23.99
C GLN A 327 15.43 -6.88 -22.98
N ALA A 328 15.59 -7.80 -22.02
CA ALA A 328 16.52 -7.69 -20.90
C ALA A 328 17.96 -7.27 -21.30
N TRP A 329 18.49 -7.80 -22.41
CA TRP A 329 19.86 -7.49 -22.89
C TRP A 329 19.89 -6.54 -24.10
N ALA A 330 18.88 -5.68 -24.27
CA ALA A 330 18.93 -4.64 -25.30
C ALA A 330 20.13 -3.70 -25.07
N GLU A 331 20.91 -3.43 -26.12
CA GLU A 331 22.10 -2.56 -26.00
C GLU A 331 21.79 -1.06 -26.14
N SER A 332 20.59 -0.74 -26.61
CA SER A 332 20.08 0.61 -26.76
C SER A 332 18.68 0.66 -26.17
N ASP A 333 18.41 1.73 -25.43
CA ASP A 333 17.14 1.90 -24.74
C ASP A 333 16.32 3.04 -25.37
N ASP A 334 15.21 2.69 -26.02
CA ASP A 334 14.25 3.62 -26.62
C ASP A 334 13.38 4.33 -25.56
N ALA A 335 13.17 3.73 -24.38
CA ALA A 335 12.34 4.29 -23.30
C ALA A 335 12.63 3.72 -21.90
N GLY A 336 12.93 2.42 -21.79
CA GLY A 336 13.45 1.78 -20.59
C GLY A 336 12.37 1.52 -19.56
N ILE A 337 12.75 1.48 -18.29
CA ILE A 337 11.79 1.27 -17.21
C ILE A 337 10.98 2.52 -16.86
N LEU A 338 11.55 3.72 -17.05
CA LEU A 338 10.93 4.99 -16.64
C LEU A 338 10.38 5.83 -17.80
N GLY A 339 10.81 5.58 -19.03
CA GLY A 339 10.66 6.54 -20.12
C GLY A 339 11.69 7.68 -20.04
N ALA A 340 11.99 8.29 -21.19
CA ALA A 340 12.96 9.38 -21.27
C ALA A 340 12.57 10.61 -20.43
N ALA A 341 11.28 10.96 -20.41
CA ALA A 341 10.77 12.14 -19.70
C ALA A 341 10.93 12.00 -18.18
N GLN A 342 10.54 10.85 -17.61
CA GLN A 342 10.67 10.61 -16.17
C GLN A 342 12.15 10.45 -15.76
N THR A 343 12.97 9.79 -16.59
CA THR A 343 14.42 9.69 -16.36
C THR A 343 15.05 11.08 -16.23
N GLN A 344 14.74 11.98 -17.17
CA GLN A 344 15.25 13.36 -17.14
C GLN A 344 14.66 14.15 -15.97
N TRP A 345 13.37 14.00 -15.68
CA TRP A 345 12.71 14.61 -14.52
C TRP A 345 13.39 14.25 -13.21
N LEU A 346 13.76 12.97 -13.02
CA LEU A 346 14.43 12.52 -11.80
C LEU A 346 15.83 13.12 -11.68
N ILE A 347 16.61 13.15 -12.77
CA ILE A 347 17.94 13.78 -12.80
C ILE A 347 17.84 15.27 -12.41
N ASP A 348 16.93 16.01 -13.03
CA ASP A 348 16.76 17.44 -12.79
C ASP A 348 16.21 17.72 -11.38
N GLY A 349 15.28 16.88 -10.92
CA GLY A 349 14.71 16.93 -9.58
C GLY A 349 15.75 16.72 -8.49
N LEU A 350 16.60 15.70 -8.63
CA LEU A 350 17.68 15.40 -7.69
C LEU A 350 18.74 16.53 -7.68
N LYS A 351 19.13 17.05 -8.85
CA LYS A 351 20.08 18.17 -8.96
C LYS A 351 19.56 19.48 -8.37
N SER A 352 18.27 19.75 -8.52
CA SER A 352 17.65 20.99 -8.02
C SER A 352 17.22 20.92 -6.56
N SER A 353 17.11 19.72 -5.99
CA SER A 353 16.70 19.53 -4.60
C SER A 353 17.71 20.11 -3.62
N THR A 354 17.25 21.04 -2.78
CA THR A 354 18.02 21.58 -1.65
C THR A 354 17.74 20.86 -0.32
N ALA A 355 16.90 19.83 -0.34
CA ALA A 355 16.62 19.03 0.87
C ALA A 355 17.88 18.30 1.34
N THR A 356 17.99 18.04 2.64
CA THR A 356 19.13 17.31 3.20
C THR A 356 19.22 15.90 2.62
N TRP A 357 18.10 15.17 2.62
CA TRP A 357 17.97 13.82 2.08
C TRP A 357 17.04 13.82 0.87
N LYS A 358 17.39 13.00 -0.12
CA LYS A 358 16.53 12.67 -1.26
C LYS A 358 16.24 11.17 -1.20
N VAL A 359 14.99 10.83 -0.96
CA VAL A 359 14.52 9.45 -1.00
C VAL A 359 13.89 9.22 -2.36
N VAL A 360 14.37 8.22 -3.09
CA VAL A 360 13.74 7.75 -4.33
C VAL A 360 12.98 6.48 -3.99
N ALA A 361 11.67 6.52 -4.11
CA ALA A 361 10.80 5.38 -3.90
C ALA A 361 10.63 4.65 -5.23
N ASN A 362 11.13 3.43 -5.32
CA ASN A 362 11.08 2.58 -6.49
C ASN A 362 10.05 1.47 -6.29
N ASP A 363 9.27 1.19 -7.31
CA ASP A 363 8.37 0.04 -7.33
C ASP A 363 9.22 -1.25 -7.40
N LEU A 364 10.21 -1.28 -8.31
CA LEU A 364 11.12 -2.41 -8.54
C LEU A 364 12.55 -2.18 -8.02
N PRO A 365 13.27 -3.24 -7.58
CA PRO A 365 14.64 -3.14 -7.09
C PRO A 365 15.66 -2.89 -8.22
N ILE A 366 16.78 -2.23 -7.88
CA ILE A 366 17.80 -1.82 -8.85
C ILE A 366 18.68 -2.99 -9.32
N SER A 367 19.16 -3.83 -8.40
CA SER A 367 20.12 -4.90 -8.73
C SER A 367 19.69 -6.29 -8.28
N ILE A 368 18.50 -6.45 -7.74
CA ILE A 368 17.98 -7.79 -7.43
C ILE A 368 17.47 -8.42 -8.72
N VAL A 369 18.00 -9.60 -9.05
CA VAL A 369 17.60 -10.31 -10.26
C VAL A 369 16.24 -10.97 -10.04
N VAL A 370 15.25 -10.55 -10.83
CA VAL A 370 13.88 -11.07 -10.80
C VAL A 370 13.54 -11.63 -12.19
N PRO A 371 13.69 -12.93 -12.43
CA PRO A 371 13.39 -13.54 -13.74
C PRO A 371 11.88 -13.62 -14.02
N ASP A 372 11.48 -13.44 -15.27
CA ASP A 372 10.10 -13.62 -15.73
C ASP A 372 9.96 -14.82 -16.67
N ALA A 373 9.73 -16.00 -16.09
CA ALA A 373 9.63 -17.21 -16.89
C ALA A 373 8.44 -17.24 -17.87
N ASN A 374 7.39 -16.45 -17.62
CA ASN A 374 6.16 -16.48 -18.44
C ASN A 374 6.36 -15.89 -19.83
N THR A 375 7.33 -14.99 -19.98
CA THR A 375 7.59 -14.27 -21.22
C THR A 375 8.92 -14.66 -21.86
N ASN A 376 9.61 -15.67 -21.32
CA ASN A 376 10.90 -16.12 -21.84
C ASN A 376 10.87 -16.33 -23.36
N PRO A 377 11.82 -15.74 -24.10
CA PRO A 377 11.91 -15.98 -25.53
C PRO A 377 12.36 -17.44 -25.79
N PRO A 378 12.04 -18.01 -26.97
CA PRO A 378 12.50 -19.35 -27.34
C PRO A 378 14.03 -19.50 -27.41
N SER A 379 14.73 -18.38 -27.62
CA SER A 379 16.19 -18.29 -27.69
C SER A 379 16.63 -16.90 -27.22
N GLY A 380 17.80 -16.83 -26.58
CA GLY A 380 18.34 -15.58 -26.03
C GLY A 380 18.39 -15.63 -24.50
N PRO A 381 18.67 -14.49 -23.84
CA PRO A 381 18.63 -14.41 -22.39
C PRO A 381 17.21 -14.64 -21.86
N PRO A 382 17.09 -15.08 -20.60
CA PRO A 382 15.80 -15.09 -19.91
C PRO A 382 15.23 -13.67 -19.83
N SER A 383 13.90 -13.57 -19.86
CA SER A 383 13.21 -12.33 -19.57
C SER A 383 13.46 -11.93 -18.12
N MET A 384 13.57 -10.63 -17.90
CA MET A 384 13.76 -10.05 -16.57
C MET A 384 12.58 -9.14 -16.25
N GLU A 385 12.24 -9.05 -14.97
CA GLU A 385 11.17 -8.22 -14.45
C GLU A 385 11.72 -6.88 -13.96
N ALA A 386 12.66 -6.91 -13.02
CA ALA A 386 13.21 -5.73 -12.37
C ALA A 386 14.18 -4.93 -13.27
N VAL A 387 14.85 -3.93 -12.68
CA VAL A 387 15.89 -3.14 -13.35
C VAL A 387 17.06 -4.03 -13.76
N ALA A 388 17.47 -4.93 -12.86
CA ALA A 388 18.60 -5.84 -13.03
C ALA A 388 18.39 -6.81 -14.20
N GLN A 389 19.43 -6.99 -15.02
CA GLN A 389 19.33 -7.84 -16.23
C GLN A 389 20.00 -9.22 -16.09
N GLY A 390 20.60 -9.49 -14.94
CA GLY A 390 21.32 -10.74 -14.67
C GLY A 390 22.65 -10.85 -15.41
N ASP A 391 23.19 -9.74 -15.91
CA ASP A 391 24.51 -9.63 -16.52
C ASP A 391 25.37 -8.66 -15.71
N ASN A 392 26.48 -9.14 -15.15
CA ASN A 392 27.31 -8.34 -14.23
C ASN A 392 28.16 -7.25 -14.93
N GLY A 393 27.92 -7.00 -16.22
CA GLY A 393 28.79 -6.25 -17.11
C GLY A 393 28.46 -4.77 -17.21
N ARG A 394 28.45 -4.27 -18.44
CA ARG A 394 27.99 -2.91 -18.74
C ARG A 394 26.46 -2.85 -18.59
N PRO A 395 25.85 -1.67 -18.39
CA PRO A 395 24.41 -1.56 -18.28
C PRO A 395 23.73 -2.00 -19.57
N LEU A 396 22.72 -2.86 -19.45
CA LEU A 396 21.87 -3.35 -20.54
C LEU A 396 20.39 -3.10 -20.23
N GLY A 397 19.54 -3.11 -21.25
CA GLY A 397 18.09 -2.98 -21.11
C GLY A 397 17.70 -1.84 -20.17
N ARG A 398 16.98 -2.16 -19.10
CA ARG A 398 16.48 -1.18 -18.13
C ARG A 398 17.55 -0.57 -17.23
N GLU A 399 18.73 -1.20 -17.09
CA GLU A 399 19.86 -0.62 -16.36
C GLU A 399 20.40 0.63 -17.06
N ILE A 400 20.19 0.77 -18.36
CA ILE A 400 20.64 1.94 -19.12
C ILE A 400 20.02 3.22 -18.56
N ALA A 401 18.73 3.22 -18.22
CA ALA A 401 18.07 4.37 -17.59
C ALA A 401 18.70 4.71 -16.23
N PHE A 402 18.95 3.71 -15.39
CA PHE A 402 19.60 3.91 -14.09
C PHE A 402 21.06 4.35 -14.21
N SER A 403 21.81 3.86 -15.20
CA SER A 403 23.18 4.34 -15.46
C SER A 403 23.21 5.84 -15.78
N ARG A 404 22.23 6.34 -16.54
CA ARG A 404 22.07 7.78 -16.85
C ARG A 404 21.72 8.58 -15.60
N ILE A 405 20.82 8.05 -14.75
CA ILE A 405 20.43 8.69 -13.48
C ILE A 405 21.63 8.79 -12.54
N LEU A 406 22.33 7.67 -12.34
CA LEU A 406 23.46 7.56 -11.42
C LEU A 406 24.65 8.42 -11.88
N SER A 407 25.01 8.39 -13.18
CA SER A 407 26.04 9.28 -13.74
C SER A 407 25.62 10.73 -13.67
N GLY A 408 24.37 11.03 -14.05
CA GLY A 408 23.82 12.37 -14.03
C GLY A 408 23.78 12.98 -12.64
N THR A 409 23.64 12.17 -11.59
CA THR A 409 23.45 12.64 -10.20
C THR A 409 24.61 12.29 -9.27
N ARG A 410 25.77 11.85 -9.79
CA ARG A 410 26.94 11.46 -8.97
C ARG A 410 27.45 12.55 -8.01
N ASP A 411 27.21 13.83 -8.31
CA ASP A 411 27.60 14.97 -7.46
C ASP A 411 26.49 15.35 -6.44
N VAL A 412 25.31 14.71 -6.52
CA VAL A 412 24.20 14.89 -5.59
C VAL A 412 24.43 14.00 -4.39
N ARG A 413 24.51 14.60 -3.20
CA ARG A 413 24.69 13.88 -1.94
C ARG A 413 23.37 13.40 -1.37
N ASN A 414 23.45 12.41 -0.47
CA ASN A 414 22.36 11.96 0.40
C ASN A 414 21.14 11.44 -0.37
N VAL A 415 21.38 10.67 -1.43
CA VAL A 415 20.36 9.94 -2.18
C VAL A 415 20.25 8.52 -1.63
N VAL A 416 19.03 8.09 -1.30
CA VAL A 416 18.73 6.74 -0.82
C VAL A 416 17.54 6.19 -1.61
N PHE A 417 17.60 4.92 -1.99
CA PHE A 417 16.52 4.22 -2.67
C PHE A 417 15.75 3.33 -1.71
N LEU A 418 14.43 3.32 -1.81
CA LEU A 418 13.54 2.46 -1.04
C LEU A 418 12.64 1.67 -1.99
N THR A 419 12.48 0.37 -1.77
CA THR A 419 11.68 -0.51 -2.63
C THR A 419 11.05 -1.67 -1.86
N ALA A 420 10.19 -2.43 -2.54
CA ALA A 420 9.50 -3.64 -2.06
C ALA A 420 9.65 -4.78 -3.12
N ASP A 421 8.56 -5.36 -3.63
CA ASP A 421 8.46 -6.36 -4.73
C ASP A 421 9.00 -7.77 -4.42
N VAL A 422 10.15 -7.89 -3.76
CA VAL A 422 10.86 -9.19 -3.66
C VAL A 422 10.48 -10.03 -2.43
N HIS A 423 9.58 -9.52 -1.57
CA HIS A 423 8.99 -10.22 -0.43
C HIS A 423 9.98 -10.73 0.62
N TYR A 424 10.99 -9.92 0.90
CA TYR A 424 11.83 -10.00 2.08
C TYR A 424 12.36 -8.61 2.42
N THR A 425 13.14 -8.51 3.51
CA THR A 425 13.81 -7.25 3.84
C THR A 425 15.32 -7.35 3.71
N ALA A 426 15.95 -6.30 3.17
CA ALA A 426 17.38 -6.26 2.93
C ALA A 426 17.94 -4.83 3.00
N ALA A 427 19.22 -4.71 3.31
CA ALA A 427 20.01 -3.51 3.12
C ALA A 427 21.10 -3.80 2.08
N ILE A 428 21.14 -3.02 1.02
CA ILE A 428 22.05 -3.21 -0.12
C ILE A 428 22.91 -1.97 -0.27
N SER A 429 24.23 -2.16 -0.29
CA SER A 429 25.19 -1.08 -0.58
C SER A 429 25.66 -1.17 -2.02
N TYR A 430 25.90 -0.01 -2.64
CA TYR A 430 26.37 0.11 -4.03
C TYR A 430 27.70 0.86 -4.05
N HIS A 431 28.69 0.31 -4.77
CA HIS A 431 30.02 0.93 -4.84
C HIS A 431 30.69 0.73 -6.20
N PRO A 432 31.26 1.78 -6.83
CA PRO A 432 31.86 1.69 -8.17
C PRO A 432 33.06 0.74 -8.25
N ASP A 433 33.85 0.61 -7.18
CA ASP A 433 35.03 -0.30 -7.14
C ASP A 433 34.72 -1.78 -7.37
N ARG A 434 33.45 -2.18 -7.25
CA ARG A 434 32.98 -3.56 -7.47
C ARG A 434 31.92 -3.66 -8.57
N ALA A 435 31.76 -2.60 -9.36
CA ALA A 435 30.73 -2.47 -10.38
C ALA A 435 31.27 -2.71 -11.80
N GLY A 436 30.45 -3.27 -12.68
CA GLY A 436 30.74 -3.29 -14.11
C GLY A 436 30.62 -1.90 -14.78
N PHE A 437 29.77 -1.03 -14.23
CA PHE A 437 29.65 0.39 -14.57
C PHE A 437 30.05 1.26 -13.39
N ALA A 438 31.12 2.06 -13.52
CA ALA A 438 31.71 2.77 -12.37
C ALA A 438 31.43 4.28 -12.31
N ASP A 439 30.67 4.87 -13.26
CA ASP A 439 30.41 6.31 -13.27
C ASP A 439 29.22 6.70 -12.37
N PHE A 440 29.39 6.52 -11.07
CA PHE A 440 28.41 6.90 -10.05
C PHE A 440 29.06 7.06 -8.66
N ALA A 441 28.37 7.72 -7.73
CA ALA A 441 28.79 7.81 -6.33
C ALA A 441 28.15 6.68 -5.49
N PRO A 442 28.83 6.16 -4.44
CA PRO A 442 28.25 5.13 -3.57
C PRO A 442 26.89 5.53 -2.98
N PHE A 443 25.96 4.58 -2.91
CA PHE A 443 24.62 4.81 -2.36
C PHE A 443 24.07 3.53 -1.69
N TRP A 444 22.87 3.66 -1.11
CA TRP A 444 22.15 2.57 -0.46
C TRP A 444 20.76 2.39 -1.07
N GLU A 445 20.37 1.13 -1.23
CA GLU A 445 18.98 0.71 -1.43
C GLU A 445 18.53 -0.09 -0.20
N PHE A 446 17.34 0.19 0.29
CA PHE A 446 16.71 -0.58 1.36
C PHE A 446 15.40 -1.18 0.87
N VAL A 447 15.26 -2.48 1.11
CA VAL A 447 14.14 -3.30 0.63
C VAL A 447 13.30 -3.69 1.83
N SER A 448 11.99 -3.54 1.72
CA SER A 448 11.09 -4.07 2.73
C SER A 448 9.75 -4.53 2.18
N GLY A 449 9.43 -5.77 2.51
CA GLY A 449 8.17 -6.44 2.25
C GLY A 449 8.25 -7.90 2.72
N PRO A 450 7.16 -8.66 2.65
CA PRO A 450 5.82 -8.22 2.31
C PRO A 450 5.01 -7.80 3.55
N LEU A 451 3.88 -7.11 3.35
CA LEU A 451 2.96 -6.71 4.42
C LEU A 451 1.95 -7.81 4.79
N ASN A 452 1.41 -8.53 3.81
CA ASN A 452 0.57 -9.71 4.05
C ASN A 452 0.58 -10.63 2.82
N ALA A 453 1.76 -10.93 2.28
CA ALA A 453 1.91 -11.78 1.10
C ALA A 453 2.92 -12.90 1.38
N GLY A 454 3.08 -13.81 0.43
CA GLY A 454 3.96 -14.96 0.62
C GLY A 454 5.42 -14.55 0.58
N SER A 455 6.24 -14.85 1.58
CA SER A 455 7.65 -14.46 1.57
C SER A 455 8.51 -15.43 0.75
N PHE A 456 9.57 -14.93 0.11
CA PHE A 456 10.43 -15.70 -0.80
C PHE A 456 11.91 -15.67 -0.41
N PRO A 457 12.70 -16.70 -0.78
CA PRO A 457 14.13 -16.71 -0.53
C PRO A 457 14.86 -15.56 -1.20
N GLN A 458 16.01 -15.22 -0.64
CA GLN A 458 16.91 -14.23 -1.17
C GLN A 458 17.25 -14.49 -2.64
N SER A 459 17.05 -13.48 -3.49
CA SER A 459 17.44 -13.49 -4.89
C SER A 459 18.90 -13.05 -5.10
N PRO A 460 19.58 -13.52 -6.16
CA PRO A 460 20.93 -13.07 -6.47
C PRO A 460 20.96 -11.58 -6.89
N LEU A 461 22.12 -10.94 -6.71
CA LEU A 461 22.37 -9.58 -7.16
C LEU A 461 23.11 -9.56 -8.50
N ASP A 462 22.74 -8.58 -9.31
CA ASP A 462 23.45 -8.15 -10.51
C ASP A 462 24.64 -7.24 -10.17
N GLY A 463 25.79 -7.51 -10.79
CA GLY A 463 27.05 -6.81 -10.57
C GLY A 463 27.22 -5.49 -11.32
N THR A 464 26.28 -5.09 -12.19
CA THR A 464 26.38 -3.88 -13.03
C THR A 464 26.66 -2.63 -12.21
N PHE A 465 25.97 -2.45 -11.08
CA PHE A 465 26.16 -1.32 -10.17
C PHE A 465 26.89 -1.69 -8.87
N GLY A 466 27.55 -2.86 -8.84
CA GLY A 466 28.35 -3.27 -7.70
C GLY A 466 27.52 -3.38 -6.42
N ALA A 467 26.36 -4.04 -6.50
CA ALA A 467 25.49 -4.25 -5.36
C ALA A 467 26.06 -5.31 -4.40
N GLN A 468 25.87 -5.11 -3.10
CA GLN A 468 26.21 -6.09 -2.07
C GLN A 468 25.15 -6.09 -0.97
N TYR A 469 24.66 -7.28 -0.62
CA TYR A 469 23.85 -7.44 0.58
C TYR A 469 24.69 -7.22 1.83
N GLU A 470 24.28 -6.24 2.63
CA GLU A 470 24.84 -5.95 3.96
C GLU A 470 23.98 -6.59 5.06
N PHE A 471 22.71 -6.79 4.75
CA PHE A 471 21.75 -7.51 5.58
C PHE A 471 20.64 -8.10 4.70
N VAL A 472 20.17 -9.30 5.04
CA VAL A 472 18.98 -9.94 4.45
C VAL A 472 18.26 -10.73 5.54
N HIS A 473 16.94 -10.63 5.59
CA HIS A 473 16.09 -11.54 6.34
C HIS A 473 14.98 -12.08 5.44
N ALA A 474 15.14 -13.33 5.01
CA ALA A 474 14.29 -14.04 4.05
C ALA A 474 14.13 -15.51 4.47
N PRO A 475 13.02 -16.18 4.09
CA PRO A 475 12.83 -17.61 4.37
C PRO A 475 13.71 -18.49 3.47
N ASP A 476 13.99 -19.72 3.91
CA ASP A 476 14.67 -20.73 3.08
C ASP A 476 13.75 -21.36 2.02
N LYS A 477 12.44 -21.38 2.29
CA LYS A 477 11.42 -21.96 1.40
C LYS A 477 10.55 -20.86 0.80
N PRO A 478 10.15 -21.00 -0.48
CA PRO A 478 9.27 -20.03 -1.12
C PRO A 478 7.86 -20.04 -0.54
N ASN A 479 7.17 -18.93 -0.75
CA ASN A 479 5.79 -18.71 -0.37
C ASN A 479 5.51 -19.01 1.12
N ALA A 480 6.40 -18.57 2.01
CA ALA A 480 6.18 -18.67 3.45
C ALA A 480 4.98 -17.78 3.85
N SER A 481 4.08 -18.31 4.67
CA SER A 481 2.85 -17.60 5.02
C SER A 481 3.13 -16.38 5.90
N PRO A 482 2.18 -15.42 6.00
CA PRO A 482 2.28 -14.32 6.94
C PRO A 482 2.48 -14.72 8.41
N ALA A 483 2.12 -15.96 8.77
CA ALA A 483 2.30 -16.47 10.13
C ALA A 483 3.71 -17.08 10.38
N GLU A 484 4.51 -17.26 9.32
CA GLU A 484 5.83 -17.93 9.41
C GLU A 484 6.98 -16.96 9.72
N GLY A 485 6.68 -15.68 10.00
CA GLY A 485 7.64 -14.74 10.61
C GLY A 485 8.48 -13.90 9.65
N PHE A 486 8.11 -13.84 8.37
CA PHE A 486 8.86 -13.12 7.33
C PHE A 486 8.10 -11.96 6.68
N GLN A 487 7.22 -11.30 7.45
CA GLN A 487 6.58 -10.04 7.04
C GLN A 487 7.36 -8.87 7.61
N HIS A 488 7.56 -7.82 6.82
CA HIS A 488 8.47 -6.73 7.16
C HIS A 488 7.93 -5.37 6.78
N PHE A 489 8.40 -4.34 7.48
CA PHE A 489 8.29 -2.95 7.04
C PHE A 489 9.57 -2.21 7.41
N GLY A 490 9.89 -1.20 6.62
CA GLY A 490 11.00 -0.31 6.90
C GLY A 490 10.53 0.93 7.68
N GLU A 491 11.39 1.45 8.56
CA GLU A 491 11.20 2.71 9.24
C GLU A 491 12.41 3.61 9.03
N VAL A 492 12.16 4.87 8.66
CA VAL A 492 13.19 5.90 8.52
C VAL A 492 12.94 7.01 9.52
N GLU A 493 14.00 7.44 10.19
CA GLU A 493 14.02 8.62 11.05
C GLU A 493 15.11 9.59 10.57
N ILE A 494 14.76 10.87 10.42
CA ILE A 494 15.70 11.96 10.16
C ILE A 494 15.69 12.87 11.37
N ASP A 495 16.81 12.91 12.08
CA ASP A 495 16.99 13.76 13.24
C ASP A 495 17.07 15.23 12.82
N LYS A 496 16.37 16.12 13.52
CA LYS A 496 16.29 17.54 13.13
C LYS A 496 17.61 18.30 13.29
N ASP A 497 18.41 17.92 14.28
CA ASP A 497 19.57 18.68 14.72
C ASP A 497 20.85 18.19 14.02
N SER A 498 21.13 16.89 14.13
CA SER A 498 22.25 16.23 13.47
C SER A 498 22.03 15.98 11.98
N ARG A 499 20.77 15.97 11.53
CA ARG A 499 20.36 15.65 10.16
C ARG A 499 20.70 14.23 9.72
N ALA A 500 21.08 13.35 10.64
CA ALA A 500 21.35 11.96 10.34
C ALA A 500 20.07 11.22 9.96
N LEU A 501 20.12 10.38 8.93
CA LEU A 501 19.04 9.49 8.52
C LEU A 501 19.33 8.09 9.06
N THR A 502 18.44 7.55 9.87
CA THR A 502 18.51 6.18 10.39
C THR A 502 17.42 5.34 9.78
N VAL A 503 17.82 4.23 9.14
CA VAL A 503 16.93 3.21 8.61
C VAL A 503 16.89 2.04 9.57
N ASN A 504 15.69 1.58 9.92
CA ASN A 504 15.44 0.35 10.66
C ASN A 504 14.61 -0.59 9.79
N LEU A 505 15.11 -1.80 9.56
CA LEU A 505 14.34 -2.87 8.93
C LEU A 505 13.66 -3.67 10.03
N ARG A 506 12.32 -3.73 10.00
CA ARG A 506 11.52 -4.27 11.11
C ARG A 506 10.73 -5.49 10.69
N ASP A 507 10.51 -6.38 11.65
CA ASP A 507 9.56 -7.49 11.51
C ASP A 507 8.10 -7.03 11.69
N ALA A 508 7.16 -7.97 11.52
CA ALA A 508 5.73 -7.74 11.67
C ALA A 508 5.28 -7.21 13.04
N LYS A 509 6.12 -7.35 14.08
CA LYS A 509 5.86 -6.88 15.45
C LYS A 509 6.52 -5.52 15.72
N GLY A 510 7.18 -4.95 14.72
CA GLY A 510 7.91 -3.70 14.83
C GLY A 510 9.27 -3.83 15.52
N ALA A 511 9.79 -5.05 15.74
CA ALA A 511 11.14 -5.22 16.26
C ALA A 511 12.17 -4.93 15.16
N SER A 512 13.22 -4.16 15.47
CA SER A 512 14.28 -3.87 14.50
C SER A 512 15.19 -5.09 14.37
N LEU A 513 15.32 -5.61 13.14
CA LEU A 513 16.21 -6.69 12.76
C LEU A 513 17.58 -6.16 12.33
N TYR A 514 17.59 -4.96 11.74
CA TYR A 514 18.78 -4.26 11.29
C TYR A 514 18.58 -2.75 11.41
N SER A 515 19.68 -2.02 11.64
CA SER A 515 19.69 -0.57 11.71
C SER A 515 20.93 0.02 11.04
N LYS A 516 20.74 1.08 10.25
CA LYS A 516 21.82 1.80 9.56
C LYS A 516 21.60 3.31 9.68
N THR A 517 22.55 3.99 10.29
CA THR A 517 22.62 5.46 10.29
C THR A 517 23.54 5.95 9.17
N LEU A 518 23.05 6.90 8.39
CA LEU A 518 23.77 7.62 7.36
C LEU A 518 23.91 9.09 7.78
N THR A 519 25.11 9.63 7.66
CA THR A 519 25.45 11.01 8.04
C THR A 519 25.67 11.88 6.80
N VAL A 520 25.39 13.18 6.92
CA VAL A 520 25.39 14.18 5.84
C VAL A 520 26.76 14.59 5.32
#